data_AF-A0A5B1LIN6-F1
#
_entry.id   AF-A0A5B1LIN6-F1
#
_cell.length_a   1.000
_cell.length_b   1.000
_cell.length_c   1.000
_cell.angle_alpha   90.00
_cell.angle_beta   90.00
_cell.angle_gamma   90.00
#
_symmetry.space_group_name_H-M   'P 1'
#
loop_
_entity.id
_entity.type
_entity.pdbx_description
1 polymer ?
#
loop_
_entity_poly.entity_id
_entity_poly.type
_entity_poly.pdbx_seq_one_letter_code
_entity_poly.pdbx_strand_id
1 'polypeptide(L)'
;MRYLRLLSIAVALLLVGFAAPPSKAESQTVKDPAQDVYKEADGPPALSPGDKARDIVKSRASYGNRKLVLWVEVRSLASDDYAAWFSVKTSNGHWTTGFDKESGPAYTSLFDGSQEVLDCEGLRGDANRRRDRITITVPRSCMDAPTWIKFGVWMRHDTNNVNVIDDGRINAGYSSVEPKLGSRVTYN
;
A
#
# COMPACT_ATOMS: atom_id res chain seq x y z
N MET A 1 26.46 -51.23 -59.24
CA MET A 1 26.64 -50.96 -57.80
C MET A 1 27.21 -49.56 -57.59
N ARG A 2 26.36 -48.55 -57.37
CA ARG A 2 26.76 -47.24 -56.80
C ARG A 2 25.61 -46.75 -55.94
N TYR A 3 25.78 -46.87 -54.63
CA TYR A 3 24.79 -46.59 -53.61
C TYR A 3 24.54 -45.09 -53.43
N LEU A 4 23.27 -44.74 -53.21
CA LEU A 4 22.72 -43.44 -52.86
C LEU A 4 23.52 -42.74 -51.75
N ARG A 5 23.87 -41.47 -51.95
CA ARG A 5 24.33 -40.56 -50.89
C ARG A 5 23.10 -40.03 -50.15
N LEU A 6 22.91 -40.48 -48.91
CA LEU A 6 21.92 -39.97 -47.98
C LEU A 6 22.29 -38.54 -47.56
N LEU A 7 21.43 -37.57 -47.89
CA LEU A 7 21.47 -36.22 -47.35
C LEU A 7 20.91 -36.27 -45.91
N SER A 8 21.79 -36.18 -44.92
CA SER A 8 21.40 -35.95 -43.53
C SER A 8 21.15 -34.44 -43.34
N ILE A 9 19.89 -34.03 -43.42
CA ILE A 9 19.46 -32.68 -43.03
C ILE A 9 19.45 -32.62 -41.51
N ALA A 10 20.49 -32.00 -40.93
CA ALA A 10 20.55 -31.71 -39.50
C ALA A 10 19.62 -30.54 -39.18
N VAL A 11 18.41 -30.84 -38.70
CA VAL A 11 17.49 -29.86 -38.12
C VAL A 11 18.02 -29.49 -36.73
N ALA A 12 18.87 -28.47 -36.66
CA ALA A 12 19.27 -27.84 -35.41
C ALA A 12 18.08 -27.05 -34.86
N LEU A 13 17.26 -27.70 -34.02
CA LEU A 13 16.24 -27.04 -33.22
C LEU A 13 16.93 -26.04 -32.27
N LEU A 14 16.89 -24.76 -32.63
CA LEU A 14 17.14 -23.64 -31.73
C LEU A 14 16.05 -23.62 -30.65
N LEU A 15 16.25 -24.42 -29.60
CA LEU A 15 15.61 -24.25 -28.30
C LEU A 15 16.22 -23.00 -27.64
N VAL A 16 15.87 -21.81 -28.16
CA VAL A 16 16.05 -20.58 -27.40
C VAL A 16 15.04 -20.66 -26.26
N GLY A 17 15.50 -21.17 -25.12
CA GLY A 17 14.72 -21.24 -23.90
C GLY A 17 14.28 -19.83 -23.53
N PHE A 18 12.99 -19.55 -23.70
CA PHE A 18 12.34 -18.37 -23.14
C PHE A 18 12.33 -18.53 -21.62
N ALA A 19 13.44 -18.22 -20.96
CA ALA A 19 13.46 -17.99 -19.54
C ALA A 19 12.59 -16.75 -19.30
N ALA A 20 11.35 -16.96 -18.85
CA ALA A 20 10.50 -15.87 -18.41
C ALA A 20 11.31 -15.06 -17.38
N PRO A 21 11.43 -13.73 -17.53
CA PRO A 21 12.19 -12.92 -16.59
C PRO A 21 11.66 -13.20 -15.19
N PRO A 22 12.54 -13.34 -14.19
CA PRO A 22 12.10 -13.60 -12.83
C PRO A 22 11.11 -12.50 -12.46
N SER A 23 9.92 -12.93 -12.04
CA SER A 23 8.91 -12.03 -11.54
C SER A 23 9.48 -11.24 -10.37
N LYS A 24 9.69 -9.94 -10.58
CA LYS A 24 10.23 -9.06 -9.55
C LYS A 24 9.06 -8.34 -8.90
N ALA A 25 8.97 -8.51 -7.57
CA ALA A 25 8.11 -7.66 -6.77
C ALA A 25 8.53 -6.19 -6.98
N GLU A 26 7.62 -5.38 -7.51
CA GLU A 26 7.86 -3.95 -7.65
C GLU A 26 7.49 -3.24 -6.35
N SER A 27 8.14 -2.11 -6.11
CA SER A 27 7.84 -1.27 -4.97
C SER A 27 7.88 0.19 -5.33
N GLN A 28 6.95 0.95 -4.77
CA GLN A 28 6.94 2.41 -4.84
C GLN A 28 7.09 2.97 -3.43
N THR A 29 8.03 3.89 -3.26
CA THR A 29 8.24 4.64 -2.02
C THR A 29 7.96 6.11 -2.27
N VAL A 30 7.27 6.76 -1.35
CA VAL A 30 6.96 8.19 -1.36
C VAL A 30 7.61 8.80 -0.13
N LYS A 31 8.19 9.99 -0.30
CA LYS A 31 8.60 10.84 0.81
C LYS A 31 7.58 11.96 0.91
N ASP A 32 7.28 12.31 2.14
CA ASP A 32 6.35 13.36 2.47
C ASP A 32 7.08 14.44 3.28
N PRO A 33 6.86 15.73 3.01
CA PRO A 33 7.42 16.79 3.83
C PRO A 33 6.94 16.64 5.28
N ALA A 34 7.80 16.95 6.24
CA ALA A 34 7.36 17.00 7.63
C ALA A 34 6.57 18.29 7.92
N GLN A 35 5.77 18.25 8.98
CA GLN A 35 5.06 19.40 9.59
C GLN A 35 3.88 19.94 8.78
N ASP A 36 3.27 19.11 7.96
CA ASP A 36 2.20 19.50 7.04
C ASP A 36 0.84 18.85 7.35
N VAL A 37 0.73 18.21 8.51
CA VAL A 37 -0.53 17.71 9.07
C VAL A 37 -1.60 18.80 9.11
N TYR A 38 -2.79 18.50 8.60
CA TYR A 38 -3.97 19.35 8.69
C TYR A 38 -4.80 19.01 9.91
N LYS A 39 -5.25 20.03 10.62
CA LYS A 39 -6.24 19.94 11.68
C LYS A 39 -7.43 20.83 11.34
N GLU A 40 -8.57 20.18 11.24
CA GLU A 40 -9.88 20.81 11.17
C GLU A 40 -10.52 20.74 12.57
N ALA A 41 -10.94 21.89 13.07
CA ALA A 41 -11.65 22.09 14.33
C ALA A 41 -12.87 22.99 14.03
N ASP A 42 -13.52 23.56 15.05
CA ASP A 42 -14.55 24.59 14.89
C ASP A 42 -13.94 25.88 14.30
N GLY A 43 -13.65 25.88 13.00
CA GLY A 43 -12.98 26.97 12.30
C GLY A 43 -12.30 26.53 10.99
N PRO A 44 -11.63 27.45 10.28
CA PRO A 44 -10.90 27.12 9.07
C PRO A 44 -9.83 26.05 9.34
N PRO A 45 -9.62 25.09 8.42
CA PRO A 45 -8.51 24.14 8.53
C PRO A 45 -7.16 24.85 8.69
N ALA A 46 -6.34 24.35 9.60
CA ALA A 46 -5.02 24.91 9.88
C ALA A 46 -3.97 23.80 10.00
N LEU A 47 -2.71 24.15 9.77
CA LEU A 47 -1.60 23.24 10.00
C LEU A 47 -1.44 22.93 11.50
N SER A 48 -1.10 21.68 11.80
CA SER A 48 -0.82 21.18 13.15
C SER A 48 0.61 20.60 13.21
N PRO A 49 1.66 21.43 13.08
CA PRO A 49 3.05 20.96 12.98
C PRO A 49 3.57 20.26 14.25
N GLY A 50 2.81 20.31 15.34
CA GLY A 50 3.08 19.59 16.59
C GLY A 50 2.57 18.13 16.61
N ASP A 51 1.70 17.73 15.68
CA ASP A 51 1.10 16.39 15.66
C ASP A 51 2.02 15.36 14.99
N LYS A 52 3.08 14.97 15.71
CA LYS A 52 4.09 14.04 15.18
C LYS A 52 3.58 12.61 14.97
N ALA A 53 2.48 12.24 15.61
CA ALA A 53 1.95 10.89 15.57
C ALA A 53 1.21 10.60 14.26
N ARG A 54 0.67 11.64 13.61
CA ARG A 54 -0.05 11.55 12.34
C ARG A 54 0.74 12.13 11.17
N ASP A 55 1.82 12.86 11.44
CA ASP A 55 2.72 13.43 10.43
C ASP A 55 3.52 12.36 9.69
N ILE A 56 3.05 12.01 8.51
CA ILE A 56 3.66 11.07 7.59
C ILE A 56 4.95 11.69 7.07
N VAL A 57 6.02 10.91 7.04
CA VAL A 57 7.29 11.33 6.41
C VAL A 57 7.67 10.42 5.26
N LYS A 58 7.11 9.21 5.24
CA LYS A 58 7.42 8.22 4.22
C LYS A 58 6.34 7.15 4.16
N SER A 59 6.04 6.71 2.94
CA SER A 59 5.17 5.55 2.72
C SER A 59 5.72 4.65 1.63
N ARG A 60 5.30 3.39 1.63
CA ARG A 60 5.69 2.44 0.59
C ARG A 60 4.65 1.36 0.38
N ALA A 61 4.48 0.98 -0.88
CA ALA A 61 3.88 -0.27 -1.27
C ALA A 61 4.95 -1.19 -1.89
N SER A 62 4.94 -2.46 -1.52
CA SER A 62 5.70 -3.52 -2.18
C SER A 62 4.73 -4.61 -2.62
N TYR A 63 4.67 -4.88 -3.92
CA TYR A 63 3.66 -5.74 -4.52
C TYR A 63 4.30 -6.98 -5.14
N GLY A 64 3.97 -8.16 -4.60
CA GLY A 64 4.52 -9.46 -5.01
C GLY A 64 3.44 -10.44 -5.48
N ASN A 65 3.84 -11.69 -5.79
CA ASN A 65 2.91 -12.75 -6.23
C ASN A 65 1.84 -13.05 -5.19
N ARG A 66 2.24 -13.05 -3.92
CA ARG A 66 1.40 -13.60 -2.84
C ARG A 66 0.73 -12.53 -2.01
N LYS A 67 1.32 -11.34 -1.96
CA LYS A 67 0.89 -10.31 -1.02
C LYS A 67 1.27 -8.91 -1.48
N LEU A 68 0.46 -7.97 -1.03
CA LEU A 68 0.75 -6.56 -0.96
C LEU A 68 1.25 -6.24 0.46
N VAL A 69 2.40 -5.56 0.56
CA VAL A 69 2.89 -5.02 1.83
C VAL A 69 2.88 -3.50 1.73
N LEU A 70 2.09 -2.87 2.60
CA LEU A 70 1.96 -1.44 2.74
C LEU A 70 2.61 -1.03 4.05
N TRP A 71 3.33 0.07 4.06
CA TRP A 71 3.71 0.69 5.33
C TRP A 71 3.76 2.20 5.22
N VAL A 72 3.57 2.83 6.38
CA VAL A 72 3.68 4.26 6.59
C VAL A 72 4.57 4.52 7.80
N GLU A 73 5.45 5.49 7.67
CA GLU A 73 6.36 5.98 8.69
C GLU A 73 5.98 7.42 9.01
N VAL A 74 5.84 7.70 10.30
CA VAL A 74 5.50 9.01 10.83
C VAL A 74 6.67 9.60 11.59
N ARG A 75 6.61 10.88 11.98
CA ARG A 75 7.69 11.51 12.76
C ARG A 75 7.92 10.87 14.14
N SER A 76 6.85 10.47 14.83
CA SER A 76 6.94 9.84 16.15
C SER A 76 5.65 9.09 16.48
N LEU A 77 5.64 7.77 16.33
CA LEU A 77 4.44 6.95 16.53
C LEU A 77 4.07 6.85 18.02
N ALA A 78 2.86 7.27 18.35
CA ALA A 78 2.31 7.20 19.69
C ALA A 78 2.09 5.75 20.17
N SER A 79 1.78 5.57 21.46
CA SER A 79 1.37 4.26 22.01
C SER A 79 -0.01 3.82 21.54
N ASP A 80 -0.86 4.81 21.27
CA ASP A 80 -2.30 4.77 21.07
C ASP A 80 -2.74 6.08 20.38
N ASP A 81 -4.03 6.19 20.07
CA ASP A 81 -4.63 7.38 19.47
C ASP A 81 -4.17 7.67 18.02
N TYR A 82 -4.09 6.60 17.22
CA TYR A 82 -3.76 6.69 15.80
C TYR A 82 -4.46 5.62 14.96
N ALA A 83 -4.79 5.98 13.72
CA ALA A 83 -5.14 5.04 12.66
C ALA A 83 -4.42 5.39 11.36
N ALA A 84 -3.95 4.36 10.67
CA ALA A 84 -3.42 4.45 9.30
C ALA A 84 -4.39 3.79 8.35
N TRP A 85 -4.75 4.44 7.25
CA TRP A 85 -5.46 3.76 6.18
C TRP A 85 -4.85 3.98 4.81
N PHE A 86 -4.96 2.94 4.00
CA PHE A 86 -4.45 2.90 2.65
C PHE A 86 -5.61 2.70 1.68
N SER A 87 -5.71 3.62 0.71
CA SER A 87 -6.56 3.44 -0.46
C SER A 87 -5.75 2.69 -1.52
N VAL A 88 -6.29 1.58 -2.02
CA VAL A 88 -5.64 0.71 -2.99
C VAL A 88 -6.56 0.52 -4.20
N LYS A 89 -6.24 1.20 -5.30
CA LYS A 89 -6.91 0.95 -6.58
C LYS A 89 -6.19 -0.16 -7.34
N THR A 90 -6.94 -1.10 -7.87
CA THR A 90 -6.38 -2.29 -8.52
C THR A 90 -6.93 -2.43 -9.94
N SER A 91 -6.48 -3.45 -10.68
CA SER A 91 -7.09 -3.83 -11.96
C SER A 91 -8.54 -4.30 -11.85
N ASN A 92 -8.97 -4.72 -10.66
CA ASN A 92 -10.23 -5.44 -10.45
C ASN A 92 -11.23 -4.66 -9.59
N GLY A 93 -10.79 -3.62 -8.87
CA GLY A 93 -11.62 -2.90 -7.92
C GLY A 93 -10.86 -1.89 -7.08
N HIS A 94 -11.50 -1.43 -6.01
CA HIS A 94 -10.97 -0.44 -5.09
C HIS A 94 -11.13 -0.95 -3.66
N TRP A 95 -9.99 -1.03 -2.98
CA TRP A 95 -9.89 -1.59 -1.65
C TRP A 95 -9.40 -0.53 -0.68
N THR A 96 -9.85 -0.63 0.57
CA THR A 96 -9.33 0.17 1.68
C THR A 96 -8.83 -0.78 2.75
N THR A 97 -7.63 -0.57 3.27
CA THR A 97 -7.14 -1.34 4.42
C THR A 97 -6.63 -0.43 5.51
N GLY A 98 -6.96 -0.76 6.75
CA GLY A 98 -6.71 0.06 7.92
C GLY A 98 -5.96 -0.69 9.00
N PHE A 99 -5.18 0.06 9.77
CA PHE A 99 -4.68 -0.35 11.08
C PHE A 99 -5.12 0.72 12.08
N ASP A 100 -5.97 0.33 13.01
CA ASP A 100 -6.56 1.23 14.00
C ASP A 100 -6.06 0.84 15.39
N LYS A 101 -5.55 1.84 16.11
CA LYS A 101 -5.13 1.77 17.51
C LYS A 101 -5.64 2.99 18.31
N GLU A 102 -6.75 3.58 17.89
CA GLU A 102 -7.35 4.74 18.53
C GLU A 102 -7.93 4.38 19.90
N SER A 103 -8.64 3.26 20.00
CA SER A 103 -9.19 2.76 21.26
C SER A 103 -8.92 1.27 21.45
N GLY A 104 -8.45 0.89 22.64
CA GLY A 104 -8.29 -0.53 23.00
C GLY A 104 -7.17 -1.26 22.21
N PRO A 105 -7.31 -2.59 22.01
CA PRO A 105 -6.37 -3.38 21.21
C PRO A 105 -6.33 -2.93 19.74
N ALA A 106 -5.16 -3.06 19.10
CA ALA A 106 -5.07 -2.80 17.67
C ALA A 106 -5.89 -3.81 16.87
N TYR A 107 -6.49 -3.37 15.77
CA TYR A 107 -7.07 -4.27 14.78
C TYR A 107 -6.72 -3.85 13.36
N THR A 108 -6.86 -4.78 12.42
CA THR A 108 -6.56 -4.58 11.00
C THR A 108 -7.75 -5.02 10.19
N SER A 109 -8.16 -4.18 9.24
CA SER A 109 -9.36 -4.38 8.44
C SER A 109 -9.06 -4.21 6.96
N LEU A 110 -9.89 -4.84 6.13
CA LEU A 110 -9.87 -4.74 4.67
C LEU A 110 -11.30 -4.56 4.19
N PHE A 111 -11.51 -3.65 3.25
CA PHE A 111 -12.80 -3.33 2.67
C PHE A 111 -12.72 -3.40 1.14
N ASP A 112 -13.76 -3.94 0.51
CA ASP A 112 -14.07 -3.78 -0.92
C ASP A 112 -15.15 -2.70 -1.06
N GLY A 113 -14.75 -1.51 -1.52
CA GLY A 113 -15.59 -0.32 -1.39
C GLY A 113 -15.97 -0.04 0.06
N SER A 114 -17.27 -0.19 0.39
CA SER A 114 -17.80 -0.02 1.76
C SER A 114 -18.04 -1.32 2.51
N GLN A 115 -17.83 -2.48 1.88
CA GLN A 115 -18.09 -3.78 2.48
C GLN A 115 -16.82 -4.32 3.13
N GLU A 116 -16.89 -4.67 4.41
CA GLU A 116 -15.78 -5.31 5.11
C GLU A 116 -15.56 -6.74 4.59
N VAL A 117 -14.30 -7.09 4.35
CA VAL A 117 -13.85 -8.42 3.92
C VAL A 117 -13.44 -9.21 5.15
N LEU A 118 -14.40 -9.93 5.72
CA LEU A 118 -14.19 -10.68 6.97
C LEU A 118 -13.30 -11.92 6.76
N ASP A 119 -13.35 -12.53 5.57
CA ASP A 119 -12.66 -13.79 5.27
C ASP A 119 -11.33 -13.57 4.54
N CYS A 120 -10.43 -12.76 5.11
CA CYS A 120 -9.08 -12.56 4.58
C CYS A 120 -8.00 -13.25 5.43
N GLU A 121 -7.83 -14.56 5.22
CA GLU A 121 -6.81 -15.35 5.92
C GLU A 121 -5.39 -14.82 5.63
N GLY A 122 -4.69 -14.38 6.68
CA GLY A 122 -3.34 -13.85 6.59
C GLY A 122 -3.26 -12.32 6.46
N LEU A 123 -4.39 -11.61 6.50
CA LEU A 123 -4.41 -10.17 6.76
C LEU A 123 -3.72 -9.90 8.10
N ARG A 124 -2.75 -8.98 8.11
CA ARG A 124 -2.03 -8.65 9.33
C ARG A 124 -1.56 -7.20 9.31
N GLY A 125 -1.79 -6.49 10.40
CA GLY A 125 -1.13 -5.24 10.72
C GLY A 125 -0.15 -5.36 11.88
N ASP A 126 0.86 -4.51 11.89
CA ASP A 126 1.87 -4.41 12.94
C ASP A 126 2.34 -2.95 13.09
N ALA A 127 2.55 -2.52 14.34
CA ALA A 127 3.09 -1.21 14.66
C ALA A 127 4.45 -1.35 15.35
N ASN A 128 5.48 -0.79 14.72
CA ASN A 128 6.84 -0.76 15.24
C ASN A 128 7.21 0.66 15.67
N ARG A 129 6.96 0.98 16.95
CA ARG A 129 7.25 2.29 17.55
C ARG A 129 8.74 2.65 17.61
N ARG A 130 9.65 1.68 17.51
CA ARG A 130 11.09 1.97 17.43
C ARG A 130 11.52 2.49 16.06
N ARG A 131 10.66 2.29 15.06
CA ARG A 131 10.86 2.72 13.67
C ARG A 131 9.76 3.69 13.22
N ASP A 132 8.92 4.14 14.14
CA ASP A 132 7.76 4.99 13.90
C ASP A 132 6.89 4.53 12.72
N ARG A 133 6.67 3.22 12.61
CA ARG A 133 6.13 2.61 11.39
C ARG A 133 4.96 1.68 11.65
N ILE A 134 3.93 1.81 10.82
CA ILE A 134 2.81 0.86 10.72
C ILE A 134 2.98 0.07 9.43
N THR A 135 2.81 -1.25 9.47
CA THR A 135 2.88 -2.15 8.32
C THR A 135 1.61 -2.98 8.23
N ILE A 136 0.99 -3.01 7.04
CA ILE A 136 -0.14 -3.89 6.73
C ILE A 136 0.29 -4.84 5.61
N THR A 137 0.02 -6.13 5.81
CA THR A 137 0.21 -7.18 4.81
C THR A 137 -1.15 -7.70 4.40
N VAL A 138 -1.47 -7.57 3.10
CA VAL A 138 -2.70 -8.06 2.50
C VAL A 138 -2.37 -9.21 1.54
N PRO A 139 -2.83 -10.45 1.80
CA PRO A 139 -2.76 -11.52 0.83
C PRO A 139 -3.42 -11.12 -0.49
N ARG A 140 -2.76 -11.44 -1.61
CA ARG A 140 -3.23 -11.05 -2.94
C ARG A 140 -4.56 -11.74 -3.31
N SER A 141 -4.84 -12.90 -2.73
CA SER A 141 -6.12 -13.62 -2.86
C SER A 141 -7.30 -12.86 -2.26
N CYS A 142 -7.08 -11.98 -1.28
CA CYS A 142 -8.16 -11.18 -0.68
C CYS A 142 -8.57 -9.97 -1.54
N MET A 143 -7.88 -9.73 -2.66
CA MET A 143 -8.13 -8.59 -3.55
C MET A 143 -8.38 -9.03 -4.99
N ASP A 144 -8.88 -10.25 -5.19
CA ASP A 144 -9.11 -10.88 -6.50
C ASP A 144 -7.87 -10.99 -7.38
N ALA A 145 -6.69 -11.11 -6.78
CA ALA A 145 -5.42 -11.31 -7.48
C ALA A 145 -5.12 -10.31 -8.62
N PRO A 146 -5.11 -8.99 -8.35
CA PRO A 146 -4.99 -7.98 -9.40
C PRO A 146 -3.64 -8.03 -10.11
N THR A 147 -3.51 -7.47 -11.31
CA THR A 147 -2.22 -7.45 -12.04
C THR A 147 -1.37 -6.23 -11.73
N TRP A 148 -2.01 -5.17 -11.23
CA TRP A 148 -1.38 -3.94 -10.81
C TRP A 148 -2.16 -3.30 -9.65
N ILE A 149 -1.47 -2.45 -8.90
CA ILE A 149 -2.08 -1.60 -7.89
C ILE A 149 -1.66 -0.13 -8.07
N LYS A 150 -2.42 0.79 -7.49
CA LYS A 150 -2.02 2.15 -7.12
C LYS A 150 -2.36 2.30 -5.65
N PHE A 151 -1.56 3.06 -4.90
CA PHE A 151 -1.83 3.29 -3.49
C PHE A 151 -1.67 4.75 -3.08
N GLY A 152 -2.48 5.14 -2.11
CA GLY A 152 -2.36 6.35 -1.30
C GLY A 152 -2.49 5.97 0.18
N VAL A 153 -2.05 6.84 1.07
CA VAL A 153 -2.15 6.62 2.52
C VAL A 153 -2.56 7.91 3.20
N TRP A 154 -3.40 7.79 4.21
CA TRP A 154 -3.62 8.84 5.18
C TRP A 154 -3.37 8.34 6.61
N MET A 155 -3.02 9.27 7.48
CA MET A 155 -3.14 9.12 8.93
C MET A 155 -4.29 10.02 9.34
N ARG A 156 -5.29 9.47 10.02
CA ARG A 156 -6.46 10.24 10.43
C ARG A 156 -6.80 9.96 11.88
N HIS A 157 -7.30 11.00 12.53
CA HIS A 157 -8.02 10.92 13.79
C HIS A 157 -9.29 11.74 13.67
N ASP A 158 -10.44 11.06 13.67
CA ASP A 158 -11.74 11.69 13.47
C ASP A 158 -12.58 11.53 14.74
N THR A 159 -12.79 12.65 15.44
CA THR A 159 -13.68 12.73 16.59
C THR A 159 -14.70 13.83 16.35
N ASN A 160 -15.76 13.86 17.16
CA ASN A 160 -16.80 14.88 17.06
C ASN A 160 -16.27 16.32 17.13
N ASN A 161 -15.07 16.54 17.68
CA ASN A 161 -14.52 17.88 17.95
C ASN A 161 -13.20 18.16 17.22
N VAL A 162 -12.57 17.13 16.65
CA VAL A 162 -11.23 17.23 16.06
C VAL A 162 -11.14 16.24 14.91
N ASN A 163 -10.84 16.76 13.72
CA ASN A 163 -10.42 15.97 12.57
C ASN A 163 -8.97 16.34 12.24
N VAL A 164 -8.04 15.44 12.54
CA VAL A 164 -6.64 15.58 12.12
C VAL A 164 -6.38 14.61 10.99
N ILE A 165 -5.78 15.10 9.92
CA ILE A 165 -5.47 14.32 8.73
C ILE A 165 -4.13 14.71 8.16
N ASP A 166 -3.42 13.69 7.69
CA ASP A 166 -2.26 13.86 6.83
C ASP A 166 -2.37 12.88 5.65
N ASP A 167 -2.06 13.35 4.44
CA ASP A 167 -2.05 12.56 3.21
C ASP A 167 -0.62 12.48 2.70
N GLY A 168 -0.07 11.27 2.68
CA GLY A 168 1.35 11.02 2.40
C GLY A 168 1.85 11.38 0.99
N ARG A 169 1.03 12.08 0.19
CA ARG A 169 1.28 12.54 -1.18
C ARG A 169 0.78 13.96 -1.45
N ILE A 170 0.21 14.65 -0.47
CA ILE A 170 -0.23 16.05 -0.61
C ILE A 170 0.51 16.88 0.44
N ASN A 171 1.51 17.63 0.01
CA ASN A 171 2.16 18.60 0.87
C ASN A 171 1.15 19.64 1.33
N ALA A 172 0.93 19.70 2.63
CA ALA A 172 0.02 20.62 3.26
C ALA A 172 -1.38 20.60 2.60
N GLY A 173 -2.04 19.46 2.67
CA GLY A 173 -3.45 19.33 2.34
C GLY A 173 -3.95 17.91 2.42
N TYR A 174 -5.24 17.72 2.11
CA TYR A 174 -5.84 16.41 2.01
C TYR A 174 -6.96 16.41 0.97
N SER A 175 -7.31 15.22 0.51
CA SER A 175 -8.54 14.97 -0.23
C SER A 175 -9.60 14.52 0.76
N SER A 176 -10.79 15.14 0.74
CA SER A 176 -11.85 14.86 1.71
C SER A 176 -12.50 13.48 1.57
N VAL A 177 -12.21 12.75 0.49
CA VAL A 177 -12.86 11.48 0.15
C VAL A 177 -11.90 10.30 0.27
N GLU A 178 -10.69 10.44 -0.27
CA GLU A 178 -9.68 9.37 -0.31
C GLU A 178 -8.27 9.95 -0.43
N PRO A 179 -7.23 9.28 0.10
CA PRO A 179 -5.87 9.76 -0.09
C PRO A 179 -5.44 9.71 -1.55
N LYS A 180 -4.59 10.67 -1.95
CA LYS A 180 -4.12 10.79 -3.33
C LYS A 180 -3.40 9.52 -3.77
N LEU A 181 -3.80 8.95 -4.90
CA LEU A 181 -3.18 7.74 -5.42
C LEU A 181 -1.91 8.02 -6.24
N GLY A 182 -0.93 7.13 -6.14
CA GLY A 182 0.28 7.15 -6.95
C GLY A 182 0.14 6.58 -8.37
N SER A 183 1.31 6.35 -8.98
CA SER A 183 1.46 5.57 -10.20
C SER A 183 1.16 4.08 -9.98
N ARG A 184 1.02 3.32 -11.07
CA ARG A 184 0.88 1.86 -10.99
C ARG A 184 2.16 1.22 -10.45
N VAL A 185 1.99 0.15 -9.70
CA VAL A 185 3.00 -0.82 -9.29
C VAL A 185 2.53 -2.18 -9.80
N THR A 186 3.33 -2.86 -10.61
CA THR A 186 2.96 -4.14 -11.22
C THR A 186 3.66 -5.30 -10.54
N TYR A 187 3.07 -6.48 -10.73
CA TYR A 187 3.74 -7.74 -10.49
C TYR A 187 3.72 -8.49 -11.82
N ASN A 188 4.89 -8.60 -12.47
CA ASN A 188 5.05 -9.28 -13.77
C ASN A 188 5.23 -10.77 -13.57
#